data_AF-A0A432T5I1-F1
#
_entry.id   AF-A0A432T5I1-F1
#
_cell.length_a   1.000
_cell.length_b   1.000
_cell.length_c   1.000
_cell.angle_alpha   90.00
_cell.angle_beta   90.00
_cell.angle_gamma   90.00
#
_symmetry.space_group_name_H-M   'P 1'
#
loop_
_entity.id
_entity.type
_entity.pdbx_description
1 polymer ?
#
loop_
_entity_poly.entity_id
_entity_poly.type
_entity_poly.pdbx_seq_one_letter_code
_entity_poly.pdbx_strand_id
1 'polypeptide(L)'
;MKMDSVKQKRLSFLMQQSIGKSYFPQSYGPNTFDDTGLITYIYKKINVAVPKDLKKQSTLGKLVQRDALKIGDLLFFDMSKDSKGSVNHVGIYAGNNKFVHASSTKNAVVITSLNKAFYSKHYKWARRILN
;
A
#
# COMPACT_ATOMS: atom_id res chain seq x y z
N MET A 1 1.11 -22.86 -14.29
CA MET A 1 0.53 -21.72 -13.54
C MET A 1 1.51 -20.55 -13.62
N LYS A 2 1.13 -19.38 -14.17
CA LYS A 2 2.06 -18.25 -14.40
C LYS A 2 2.63 -17.75 -13.06
N MET A 3 3.93 -17.45 -12.99
CA MET A 3 4.66 -17.02 -11.78
C MET A 3 3.95 -15.88 -11.02
N ASP A 4 3.32 -14.97 -11.75
CA ASP A 4 2.61 -13.81 -11.19
C ASP A 4 1.37 -14.21 -10.38
N SER A 5 0.68 -15.28 -10.79
CA SER A 5 -0.50 -15.77 -10.05
C SER A 5 -0.16 -16.37 -8.68
N VAL A 6 1.04 -16.95 -8.53
CA VAL A 6 1.53 -17.45 -7.23
C VAL A 6 1.91 -16.29 -6.32
N LYS A 7 2.66 -15.31 -6.86
CA LYS A 7 3.02 -14.09 -6.12
C LYS A 7 1.79 -13.32 -5.66
N GLN A 8 0.76 -13.22 -6.49
CA GLN A 8 -0.45 -12.48 -6.15
C GLN A 8 -1.27 -13.16 -5.05
N LYS A 9 -1.41 -14.50 -5.06
CA LYS A 9 -2.02 -15.23 -3.94
C LYS A 9 -1.25 -15.03 -2.64
N ARG A 10 0.08 -15.12 -2.69
CA ARG A 10 0.94 -14.91 -1.52
C ARG A 10 0.89 -13.47 -1.01
N LEU A 11 0.81 -12.48 -1.92
CA LEU A 11 0.61 -11.07 -1.58
C LEU A 11 -0.69 -10.88 -0.79
N SER A 12 -1.81 -11.40 -1.29
CA SER A 12 -3.11 -11.31 -0.59
C SER A 12 -3.06 -11.94 0.79
N PHE A 13 -2.44 -13.11 0.92
CA PHE A 13 -2.23 -13.76 2.21
C PHE A 13 -1.41 -12.87 3.17
N LEU A 14 -0.30 -12.30 2.70
CA LEU A 14 0.57 -11.43 3.52
C LEU A 14 -0.12 -10.13 3.94
N MET A 15 -0.97 -9.55 3.08
CA MET A 15 -1.80 -8.41 3.45
C MET A 15 -2.74 -8.78 4.59
N GLN A 16 -3.46 -9.91 4.47
CA GLN A 16 -4.38 -10.38 5.49
C GLN A 16 -3.66 -10.66 6.82
N GLN A 17 -2.50 -11.31 6.79
CA GLN A 17 -1.68 -11.59 7.97
C GLN A 17 -1.10 -10.34 8.63
N SER A 18 -0.99 -9.24 7.89
CA SER A 18 -0.48 -7.98 8.43
C SER A 18 -1.55 -7.16 9.13
N ILE A 19 -2.84 -7.36 8.82
CA ILE A 19 -3.94 -6.63 9.46
C ILE A 19 -3.92 -6.86 10.98
N GLY A 20 -4.08 -5.78 11.73
CA GLY A 20 -4.05 -5.77 13.20
C GLY A 20 -2.65 -5.57 13.81
N LYS A 21 -1.57 -5.70 13.03
CA LYS A 21 -0.21 -5.44 13.52
C LYS A 21 0.00 -3.96 13.81
N SER A 22 0.84 -3.65 14.79
CA SER A 22 1.00 -2.30 15.33
C SER A 22 1.59 -1.32 14.31
N TYR A 23 1.20 -0.05 14.43
CA TYR A 23 1.88 1.04 13.74
C TYR A 23 2.94 1.68 14.63
N PHE A 24 4.12 1.96 14.08
CA PHE A 24 5.11 2.84 14.72
C PHE A 24 5.99 3.51 13.65
N PRO A 25 6.30 4.82 13.77
CA PRO A 25 7.14 5.50 12.79
C PRO A 25 8.48 4.78 12.54
N GLN A 26 8.94 4.77 11.30
CA GLN A 26 10.22 4.16 10.88
C GLN A 26 10.31 2.63 11.06
N SER A 27 9.23 1.93 11.43
CA SER A 27 9.26 0.47 11.62
C SER A 27 8.98 -0.31 10.32
N TYR A 28 9.53 -1.53 10.20
CA TYR A 28 9.56 -2.29 8.94
C TYR A 28 9.25 -3.80 9.12
N GLY A 29 8.60 -4.16 10.22
CA GLY A 29 8.17 -5.51 10.53
C GLY A 29 9.10 -6.31 11.45
N PRO A 30 8.76 -7.59 11.71
CA PRO A 30 7.59 -8.29 11.18
C PRO A 30 6.28 -7.99 11.94
N ASN A 31 6.34 -7.33 13.10
CA ASN A 31 5.18 -7.14 14.00
C ASN A 31 4.69 -5.70 14.10
N THR A 32 5.51 -4.74 13.66
CA THR A 32 5.21 -3.30 13.73
C THR A 32 5.65 -2.63 12.43
N PHE A 33 4.82 -1.76 11.87
CA PHE A 33 5.06 -1.14 10.56
C PHE A 33 4.77 0.37 10.53
N ASP A 34 5.55 1.12 9.77
CA ASP A 34 5.06 2.34 9.13
C ASP A 34 4.46 1.99 7.75
N ASP A 35 3.91 2.99 7.06
CA ASP A 35 3.22 2.77 5.79
C ASP A 35 4.15 2.26 4.69
N THR A 36 5.34 2.86 4.49
CA THR A 36 6.30 2.41 3.47
C THR A 36 6.99 1.08 3.84
N GLY A 37 7.25 0.86 5.12
CA GLY A 37 7.86 -0.35 5.68
C GLY A 37 6.93 -1.55 5.54
N LEU A 38 5.61 -1.38 5.68
CA LEU A 38 4.62 -2.41 5.35
C LEU A 38 4.77 -2.86 3.88
N ILE A 39 4.88 -1.92 2.95
CA ILE A 39 5.04 -2.23 1.52
C ILE A 39 6.33 -2.99 1.29
N THR A 40 7.46 -2.44 1.74
CA THR A 40 8.78 -3.06 1.58
C THR A 40 8.81 -4.47 2.15
N TYR A 41 8.21 -4.69 3.32
CA TYR A 41 8.14 -6.01 3.95
C TYR A 41 7.32 -7.01 3.12
N ILE A 42 6.10 -6.65 2.73
CA ILE A 42 5.18 -7.55 1.99
C ILE A 42 5.79 -7.93 0.64
N TYR A 43 6.32 -6.97 -0.12
CA TYR A 43 6.90 -7.24 -1.44
C TYR A 43 8.21 -8.02 -1.34
N LYS A 44 9.04 -7.77 -0.33
CA LYS A 44 10.25 -8.57 -0.08
C LYS A 44 9.92 -10.04 0.17
N LYS A 45 8.81 -10.35 0.85
CA LYS A 45 8.36 -11.73 1.11
C LYS A 45 7.83 -12.48 -0.13
N ILE A 46 7.67 -11.79 -1.26
CA ILE A 46 7.37 -12.38 -2.58
C ILE A 46 8.50 -12.15 -3.59
N ASN A 47 9.72 -11.88 -3.09
CA ASN A 47 10.93 -11.65 -3.89
C ASN A 47 10.80 -10.49 -4.88
N VAL A 48 10.20 -9.38 -4.45
CA VAL A 48 10.11 -8.13 -5.21
C VAL A 48 10.72 -7.01 -4.38
N ALA A 49 11.74 -6.35 -4.92
CA ALA A 49 12.41 -5.25 -4.24
C ALA A 49 11.59 -3.96 -4.37
N VAL A 50 11.14 -3.44 -3.23
CA VAL A 50 10.49 -2.13 -3.14
C VAL A 50 11.23 -1.30 -2.08
N PRO A 51 11.83 -0.16 -2.45
CA PRO A 51 12.60 0.66 -1.52
C PRO A 51 11.69 1.25 -0.43
N LYS A 52 12.23 1.53 0.76
CA LYS A 52 11.47 2.13 1.87
C LYS A 52 11.12 3.61 1.63
N ASP A 53 11.88 4.28 0.75
CA ASP A 53 11.65 5.69 0.42
C ASP A 53 10.32 5.89 -0.34
N LEU A 54 9.42 6.71 0.22
CA LEU A 54 8.09 6.94 -0.35
C LEU A 54 8.13 7.54 -1.77
N LYS A 55 9.07 8.43 -2.05
CA LYS A 55 9.21 9.08 -3.36
C LYS A 55 9.64 8.07 -4.43
N LYS A 56 10.51 7.12 -4.07
CA LYS A 56 10.89 6.00 -4.93
C LYS A 56 9.72 5.03 -5.11
N GLN A 57 8.97 4.71 -4.05
CA GLN A 57 7.76 3.86 -4.18
C GLN A 57 6.73 4.48 -5.13
N SER A 58 6.50 5.79 -5.01
CA SER A 58 5.46 6.50 -5.76
C SER A 58 5.73 6.66 -7.26
N THR A 59 6.95 6.35 -7.69
CA THR A 59 7.39 6.38 -9.10
C THR A 59 7.76 4.99 -9.65
N LEU A 60 7.81 3.97 -8.80
CA LEU A 60 8.19 2.60 -9.19
C LEU A 60 7.09 1.95 -10.04
N GLY A 61 7.47 1.19 -11.06
CA GLY A 61 6.54 0.43 -11.89
C GLY A 61 5.64 1.30 -12.79
N LYS A 62 4.51 0.74 -13.23
CA LYS A 62 3.62 1.37 -14.21
C LYS A 62 2.57 2.24 -13.52
N LEU A 63 2.29 3.43 -14.07
CA LEU A 63 1.16 4.26 -13.63
C LEU A 63 -0.15 3.52 -13.95
N VAL A 64 -1.10 3.56 -13.01
CA VAL A 64 -2.40 2.90 -13.15
C VAL A 64 -3.54 3.89 -12.90
N GLN A 65 -4.52 3.88 -13.80
CA GLN A 65 -5.77 4.61 -13.62
C GLN A 65 -6.65 3.93 -12.56
N ARG A 66 -7.45 4.72 -11.84
CA ARG A 66 -8.21 4.26 -10.67
C ARG A 66 -9.22 3.15 -11.00
N ASP A 67 -9.81 3.19 -12.19
CA ASP A 67 -10.74 2.19 -12.71
C ASP A 67 -10.05 0.88 -13.14
N ALA A 68 -8.75 0.94 -13.44
CA ALA A 68 -7.92 -0.19 -13.85
C ALA A 68 -7.18 -0.87 -12.67
N LEU A 69 -7.50 -0.53 -11.42
CA LEU A 69 -6.83 -1.04 -10.23
C LEU A 69 -6.97 -2.57 -10.09
N LYS A 70 -5.85 -3.22 -9.76
CA LYS A 70 -5.73 -4.65 -9.48
C LYS A 70 -5.10 -4.88 -8.12
N ILE A 71 -5.43 -6.01 -7.49
CA ILE A 71 -4.90 -6.39 -6.18
C ILE A 71 -3.37 -6.29 -6.21
N GLY A 72 -2.78 -5.56 -5.27
CA GLY A 72 -1.33 -5.33 -5.27
C GLY A 72 -0.86 -4.12 -6.07
N ASP A 73 -1.75 -3.27 -6.55
CA ASP A 73 -1.35 -1.91 -6.94
C ASP A 73 -1.09 -1.07 -5.68
N LEU A 74 -0.02 -0.28 -5.68
CA LEU A 74 0.28 0.66 -4.61
C LEU A 74 -0.53 1.93 -4.82
N LEU A 75 -1.21 2.40 -3.78
CA LEU A 75 -2.05 3.58 -3.80
C LEU A 75 -1.38 4.69 -3.01
N PHE A 76 -1.24 5.86 -3.63
CA PHE A 76 -0.57 7.00 -3.03
C PHE A 76 -1.55 8.12 -2.74
N PHE A 77 -1.37 8.72 -1.57
CA PHE A 77 -2.25 9.75 -1.05
C PHE A 77 -1.44 10.95 -0.57
N ASP A 78 -2.05 12.12 -0.66
CA ASP A 78 -1.61 13.34 0.01
C ASP A 78 -2.62 13.64 1.10
N MET A 79 -2.34 13.20 2.32
CA MET A 79 -3.20 13.37 3.49
C MET A 79 -2.91 14.68 4.26
N SER A 80 -2.10 15.58 3.68
CA SER A 80 -1.81 16.86 4.33
C SER A 80 -3.03 17.77 4.31
N LYS A 81 -3.24 18.54 5.40
CA LYS A 81 -4.38 19.48 5.52
C LYS A 81 -4.43 20.48 4.36
N ASP A 82 -3.26 20.91 3.89
CA ASP A 82 -3.13 21.92 2.84
C ASP A 82 -2.96 21.30 1.44
N SER A 83 -2.96 19.96 1.34
CA SER A 83 -2.85 19.19 0.08
C SER A 83 -1.83 19.79 -0.91
N LYS A 84 -0.57 19.94 -0.47
CA LYS A 84 0.52 20.59 -1.23
C LYS A 84 0.99 19.79 -2.46
N GLY A 85 0.28 18.75 -2.85
CA GLY A 85 0.52 17.96 -4.07
C GLY A 85 1.56 16.87 -3.92
N SER A 86 2.16 16.73 -2.73
CA SER A 86 3.18 15.72 -2.44
C SER A 86 2.56 14.54 -1.69
N VAL A 87 2.80 13.32 -2.17
CA VAL A 87 2.33 12.12 -1.49
C VAL A 87 3.06 11.94 -0.17
N ASN A 88 2.31 11.61 0.88
CA ASN A 88 2.83 11.40 2.24
C ASN A 88 2.31 10.11 2.89
N HIS A 89 1.53 9.32 2.15
CA HIS A 89 0.99 8.06 2.63
C HIS A 89 0.86 7.04 1.49
N VAL A 90 1.11 5.76 1.78
CA VAL A 90 0.94 4.64 0.83
C VAL A 90 0.10 3.50 1.40
N GLY A 91 -0.58 2.76 0.52
CA GLY A 91 -1.25 1.51 0.83
C GLY A 91 -1.26 0.54 -0.34
N ILE A 92 -1.72 -0.70 -0.11
CA ILE A 92 -1.82 -1.75 -1.14
C ILE A 92 -3.29 -2.01 -1.45
N TYR A 93 -3.68 -1.94 -2.71
CA TYR A 93 -5.03 -2.26 -3.13
C TYR A 93 -5.36 -3.73 -2.86
N ALA A 94 -6.47 -3.97 -2.17
CA ALA A 94 -6.92 -5.29 -1.74
C ALA A 94 -8.14 -5.78 -2.54
N GLY A 95 -8.53 -5.05 -3.60
CA GLY A 95 -9.74 -5.33 -4.37
C GLY A 95 -11.00 -4.71 -3.76
N ASN A 96 -12.10 -4.73 -4.50
CA ASN A 96 -13.42 -4.27 -4.03
C ASN A 96 -13.41 -2.85 -3.44
N ASN A 97 -12.68 -1.91 -4.05
CA ASN A 97 -12.50 -0.56 -3.52
C ASN A 97 -11.97 -0.52 -2.08
N LYS A 98 -11.14 -1.49 -1.68
CA LYS A 98 -10.48 -1.55 -0.38
C LYS A 98 -8.96 -1.59 -0.55
N PHE A 99 -8.26 -1.13 0.47
CA PHE A 99 -6.80 -1.16 0.53
C PHE A 99 -6.31 -1.41 1.96
N VAL A 100 -5.14 -2.02 2.08
CA VAL A 100 -4.46 -2.28 3.33
C VAL A 100 -3.34 -1.26 3.52
N HIS A 101 -3.25 -0.67 4.71
CA HIS A 101 -2.21 0.30 5.04
C HIS A 101 -1.92 0.34 6.54
N ALA A 102 -0.71 0.75 6.92
CA ALA A 102 -0.38 1.04 8.31
C ALA A 102 -0.93 2.43 8.65
N SER A 103 -1.88 2.52 9.58
CA SER A 103 -2.58 3.75 9.92
C SER A 103 -2.06 4.30 11.24
N SER A 104 -1.47 5.50 11.20
CA SER A 104 -1.08 6.23 12.41
C SER A 104 -2.27 6.57 13.30
N THR A 105 -3.40 6.97 12.71
CA THR A 105 -4.62 7.31 13.47
C THR A 105 -5.30 6.10 14.13
N LYS A 106 -5.06 4.89 13.62
CA LYS A 106 -5.56 3.65 14.22
C LYS A 106 -4.51 2.88 15.01
N ASN A 107 -3.26 3.37 15.04
CA ASN A 107 -2.11 2.69 15.62
C ASN A 107 -1.93 1.22 15.15
N ALA A 108 -2.39 0.90 13.94
CA ALA A 108 -2.41 -0.46 13.42
C ALA A 108 -2.46 -0.52 11.90
N VAL A 109 -2.10 -1.67 11.33
CA VAL A 109 -2.40 -2.04 9.95
C VAL A 109 -3.88 -2.37 9.82
N VAL A 110 -4.55 -1.66 8.93
CA VAL A 110 -6.01 -1.74 8.75
C VAL A 110 -6.38 -1.93 7.29
N ILE A 111 -7.58 -2.46 7.05
CA ILE A 111 -8.23 -2.44 5.74
C ILE A 111 -9.26 -1.31 5.71
N THR A 112 -9.18 -0.46 4.69
CA THR A 112 -10.03 0.73 4.54
C THR A 112 -10.66 0.78 3.16
N SER A 113 -11.89 1.29 3.07
CA SER A 113 -12.53 1.56 1.77
C SER A 113 -12.02 2.87 1.16
N LEU A 114 -11.69 2.84 -0.13
CA LEU A 114 -11.36 4.01 -0.96
C LEU A 114 -12.54 4.96 -1.18
N ASN A 115 -13.77 4.52 -0.89
CA ASN A 115 -14.96 5.35 -1.02
C ASN A 115 -15.21 6.21 0.22
N LYS A 116 -14.45 6.02 1.31
CA LYS A 116 -14.50 6.95 2.44
C LYS A 116 -14.10 8.34 1.95
N ALA A 117 -14.93 9.34 2.22
CA ALA A 117 -14.75 10.70 1.71
C ALA A 117 -13.32 11.24 1.88
N PHE A 118 -12.73 11.03 3.06
CA PHE A 118 -11.33 11.38 3.32
C PHE A 118 -10.37 10.73 2.32
N TYR A 119 -10.37 9.41 2.17
CA TYR A 119 -9.43 8.74 1.27
C TYR A 119 -9.73 8.99 -0.21
N SER A 120 -11.00 9.16 -0.56
CA SER A 120 -11.39 9.52 -1.92
C SER A 120 -10.85 10.89 -2.32
N LYS A 121 -10.95 11.89 -1.43
CA LYS A 121 -10.44 13.25 -1.64
C LYS A 121 -8.91 13.30 -1.75
N HIS A 122 -8.21 12.49 -0.95
CA HIS A 122 -6.75 12.54 -0.83
C HIS A 122 -6.00 11.56 -1.75
N TYR A 123 -6.72 10.70 -2.49
CA TYR A 123 -6.13 9.82 -3.48
C TYR A 123 -5.47 10.62 -4.61
N LYS A 124 -4.25 10.25 -5.01
CA LYS A 124 -3.52 10.92 -6.08
C LYS A 124 -3.31 10.01 -7.29
N TRP A 125 -2.60 8.90 -7.12
CA TRP A 125 -2.36 7.94 -8.19
C TRP A 125 -2.03 6.56 -7.66
N ALA A 126 -1.94 5.59 -8.58
CA ALA A 126 -1.53 4.23 -8.28
C ALA A 126 -0.36 3.75 -9.14
N ARG A 127 0.40 2.79 -8.60
CA ARG A 127 1.51 2.14 -9.29
C ARG A 127 1.37 0.62 -9.26
N ARG A 128 1.56 -0.01 -10.42
CA ARG A 128 1.61 -1.46 -10.57
C ARG A 128 3.04 -1.95 -10.63
N ILE A 129 3.38 -2.83 -9.68
CA ILE A 129 4.73 -3.41 -9.54
C ILE A 129 4.80 -4.81 -10.16
N LEU A 130 3.70 -5.59 -10.08
CA LEU A 130 3.60 -6.94 -10.63
C LEU A 130 2.94 -6.89 -12.02
N ASN A 131 3.49 -7.60 -13.01
CA ASN A 131 2.90 -7.69 -14.36
C ASN A 131 1.83 -8.80 -14.44
#